data_AF-A0A396ZXX9-F1
#
_entry.id   AF-A0A396ZXX9-F1
#
_cell.length_a   1.000
_cell.length_b   1.000
_cell.length_c   1.000
_cell.angle_alpha   90.00
_cell.angle_beta   90.00
_cell.angle_gamma   90.00
#
_symmetry.space_group_name_H-M   'P 1'
#
loop_
_entity.id
_entity.type
_entity.pdbx_description
1 polymer ?
#
loop_
_entity_poly.entity_id
_entity_poly.type
_entity_poly.pdbx_seq_one_letter_code
_entity_poly.pdbx_strand_id
1 'polypeptide(L)'
;MKTLAILTLASTAAAFAAGDTAALVQGPDRKLSTDAQVQAIQADANLNRKCHTTNDGYIQTLSWDFNLYFVPIANIDGYDISWMNGKRLQRKNANEVDLNRNWPTPFKTPKTKLPSAQDYPGTGPFSEPETKGIGEWLKAKNTELAGWVDVHSFGGLILYPYGDTTERIGNGEDEKFERLGRNIAVATSGSYTGQTAASPPIRALFGAFDDYLYRTYQKPC
;
A
#
# COMPACT_ATOMS: atom_id res chain seq x y z
N MET A 1 12.40 45.59 4.14
CA MET A 1 11.15 45.22 3.44
C MET A 1 11.42 43.95 2.66
N LYS A 2 10.61 42.91 2.86
CA LYS A 2 10.73 41.58 2.23
C LYS A 2 9.84 41.54 1.00
N THR A 3 10.35 41.02 -0.11
CA THR A 3 9.54 40.68 -1.29
C THR A 3 9.80 39.22 -1.64
N LEU A 4 8.73 38.43 -1.68
CA LEU A 4 8.68 37.04 -2.07
C LEU A 4 7.96 36.99 -3.42
N ALA A 5 8.53 36.31 -4.41
CA ALA A 5 7.85 35.98 -5.66
C ALA A 5 7.82 34.46 -5.80
N ILE A 6 6.62 33.89 -5.76
CA ILE A 6 6.36 32.49 -6.09
C ILE A 6 5.68 32.50 -7.45
N LEU A 7 6.36 31.95 -8.46
CA LEU A 7 5.76 31.61 -9.74
C LEU A 7 5.76 30.09 -9.85
N THR A 8 4.62 29.47 -9.53
CA THR A 8 4.35 28.06 -9.82
C THR A 8 3.68 27.96 -11.19
N LEU A 9 4.40 27.41 -12.16
CA LEU A 9 3.83 26.83 -13.37
C LEU A 9 4.84 25.83 -13.94
N ALA A 10 4.60 24.56 -13.66
CA ALA A 10 5.14 23.46 -14.45
C ALA A 10 4.01 22.46 -14.66
N SER A 11 3.04 22.85 -15.47
CA SER A 11 2.22 21.90 -16.21
C SER A 11 3.10 21.30 -17.31
N THR A 12 3.83 20.23 -17.02
CA THR A 12 4.36 19.39 -18.09
C THR A 12 3.23 18.55 -18.64
N ALA A 13 2.58 19.06 -19.68
CA ALA A 13 1.86 18.23 -20.62
C ALA A 13 2.86 17.20 -21.16
N ALA A 14 2.69 15.93 -20.81
CA ALA A 14 3.38 14.85 -21.50
C ALA A 14 2.84 14.81 -22.92
N ALA A 15 3.56 15.43 -23.85
CA ALA A 15 3.36 15.20 -25.27
C ALA A 15 3.69 13.74 -25.54
N PHE A 16 2.68 12.92 -25.86
CA PHE A 16 2.90 11.59 -26.39
C PHE A 16 3.46 11.76 -27.81
N ALA A 17 4.78 11.68 -27.93
CA ALA A 17 5.44 11.57 -29.22
C ALA A 17 5.13 10.19 -29.82
N ALA A 18 4.72 10.20 -31.08
CA ALA A 18 4.48 9.01 -31.88
C ALA A 18 5.78 8.22 -32.08
N GLY A 19 5.72 6.90 -31.89
CA GLY A 19 6.67 5.91 -32.42
C GLY A 19 8.13 6.11 -32.01
N ASP A 20 8.47 5.74 -30.77
CA ASP A 20 9.85 5.79 -30.31
C ASP A 20 10.65 4.60 -30.88
N THR A 21 11.50 4.87 -31.87
CA THR A 21 12.56 3.95 -32.32
C THR A 21 13.76 3.98 -31.36
N ALA A 22 13.55 4.31 -30.08
CA ALA A 22 14.61 4.33 -29.08
C ALA A 22 15.28 2.96 -29.00
N ALA A 23 16.61 2.95 -29.13
CA ALA A 23 17.40 1.76 -28.89
C ALA A 23 17.10 1.24 -27.48
N LEU A 24 16.75 -0.04 -27.38
CA LEU A 24 16.56 -0.68 -26.10
C LEU A 24 17.92 -1.11 -25.57
N VAL A 25 18.26 -0.61 -24.38
CA VAL A 25 19.44 -1.01 -23.61
C VAL A 25 19.03 -1.97 -22.50
N GLN A 26 19.95 -2.85 -22.09
CA GLN A 26 19.69 -3.73 -20.96
C GLN A 26 19.85 -2.93 -19.66
N GLY A 27 18.73 -2.70 -18.97
CA GLY A 27 18.69 -2.02 -17.68
C GLY A 27 19.30 -2.85 -16.54
N PRO A 28 19.50 -2.24 -15.35
CA PRO A 28 20.02 -2.92 -14.17
C PRO A 28 19.12 -4.06 -13.67
N ASP A 29 17.84 -4.06 -14.05
CA ASP A 29 16.87 -5.13 -13.82
C ASP A 29 16.93 -6.26 -14.87
N ARG A 30 17.92 -6.20 -15.77
CA ARG A 30 18.14 -7.10 -16.91
C ARG A 30 17.04 -7.06 -17.99
N LYS A 31 16.10 -6.12 -17.94
CA LYS A 31 15.10 -5.91 -18.99
C LYS A 31 15.64 -4.99 -20.08
N LEU A 32 15.20 -5.22 -21.32
CA LEU A 32 15.43 -4.27 -22.41
C LEU A 32 14.48 -3.09 -22.23
N SER A 33 15.04 -1.88 -22.16
CA SER A 33 14.30 -0.65 -21.83
C SER A 33 14.94 0.54 -22.54
N THR A 34 14.20 1.63 -22.69
CA THR A 34 14.76 2.86 -23.26
C THR A 34 15.75 3.50 -22.29
N ASP A 35 16.69 4.30 -22.80
CA ASP A 35 17.65 5.03 -21.95
C ASP A 35 16.95 5.89 -20.88
N ALA A 36 15.82 6.50 -21.22
CA ALA A 36 15.01 7.27 -20.28
C ALA A 36 14.46 6.40 -19.13
N GLN A 37 14.00 5.19 -19.43
CA GLN A 37 13.55 4.24 -18.41
C GLN A 37 14.71 3.80 -17.50
N VAL A 38 15.89 3.52 -18.08
CA VAL A 38 17.09 3.16 -17.29
C VAL A 38 17.52 4.31 -16.39
N GLN A 39 17.53 5.55 -16.88
CA GLN A 39 17.85 6.73 -16.07
C GLN A 39 16.85 6.93 -14.94
N ALA A 40 15.56 6.72 -15.17
CA ALA A 40 14.53 6.81 -14.13
C ALA A 40 14.75 5.76 -13.02
N ILE A 41 15.05 4.51 -13.38
CA ILE A 41 15.38 3.45 -12.42
C ILE A 41 16.63 3.83 -11.62
N GLN A 42 17.67 4.34 -12.28
CA GLN A 42 18.91 4.73 -11.60
C GLN A 42 18.71 5.92 -10.66
N ALA A 43 17.89 6.91 -11.05
CA ALA A 43 17.56 8.05 -10.22
C ALA A 43 16.80 7.64 -8.96
N ASP A 44 15.81 6.75 -9.10
CA ASP A 44 15.08 6.17 -7.97
C ASP A 44 16.01 5.39 -7.03
N ALA A 45 16.87 4.53 -7.60
CA ALA A 45 17.86 3.78 -6.83
C ALA A 45 18.84 4.69 -6.07
N ASN A 46 19.23 5.82 -6.66
CA ASN A 46 20.11 6.80 -6.01
C ASN A 46 19.39 7.55 -4.87
N LEU A 47 18.11 7.91 -5.06
CA LEU A 47 17.29 8.49 -4.02
C LEU A 47 17.16 7.53 -2.82
N ASN A 48 16.80 6.28 -3.10
CA ASN A 48 16.69 5.22 -2.09
C ASN A 48 18.02 5.02 -1.35
N ARG A 49 19.14 4.94 -2.08
CA ARG A 49 20.48 4.83 -1.48
C ARG A 49 20.79 5.98 -0.53
N LYS A 50 20.51 7.23 -0.93
CA LYS A 50 20.70 8.41 -0.08
C LYS A 50 19.86 8.31 1.19
N CYS A 51 18.58 7.93 1.07
CA CYS A 51 17.70 7.70 2.23
C CYS A 51 18.25 6.63 3.18
N HIS A 52 18.73 5.50 2.65
CA HIS A 52 19.34 4.45 3.47
C HIS A 52 20.61 4.91 4.18
N THR A 53 21.48 5.69 3.53
CA THR A 53 22.70 6.23 4.16
C THR A 53 22.38 7.28 5.22
N THR A 54 21.38 8.15 4.99
CA THR A 54 20.98 9.17 5.97
C THR A 54 20.35 8.55 7.22
N ASN A 55 19.63 7.44 7.08
CA ASN A 55 18.92 6.78 8.18
C ASN A 55 19.60 5.48 8.63
N ASP A 56 20.90 5.28 8.32
CA ASP A 56 21.61 4.01 8.52
C ASP A 56 21.58 3.50 9.98
N GLY A 57 21.82 2.21 10.19
CA GLY A 57 21.82 1.56 11.51
C GLY A 57 20.48 0.91 11.90
N TYR A 58 19.38 1.30 11.25
CA TYR A 58 18.05 0.77 11.55
C TYR A 58 17.84 -0.69 11.13
N ILE A 59 18.52 -1.16 10.06
CA ILE A 59 18.42 -2.56 9.65
C ILE A 59 19.08 -3.44 10.71
N GLN A 60 20.22 -3.00 11.26
CA GLN A 60 20.89 -3.69 12.35
C GLN A 60 19.99 -3.72 13.58
N THR A 61 19.41 -2.61 14.02
CA THR A 61 18.52 -2.63 15.20
C THR A 61 17.30 -3.53 15.00
N LEU A 62 16.67 -3.53 13.82
CA LEU A 62 15.51 -4.37 13.55
C LEU A 62 15.87 -5.86 13.41
N SER A 63 16.99 -6.18 12.75
CA SER A 63 17.39 -7.57 12.48
C SER A 63 17.85 -8.35 13.71
N TRP A 64 18.13 -7.67 14.83
CA TRP A 64 18.49 -8.33 16.09
C TRP A 64 17.25 -8.87 16.81
N ASP A 65 16.11 -8.20 16.68
CA ASP A 65 14.89 -8.53 17.41
C ASP A 65 13.79 -9.13 16.52
N PHE A 66 13.84 -8.91 15.20
CA PHE A 66 12.78 -9.29 14.27
C PHE A 66 13.28 -9.94 12.97
N ASN A 67 12.51 -10.93 12.50
CA ASN A 67 12.56 -11.37 11.10
C ASN A 67 11.59 -10.52 10.27
N LEU A 68 12.10 -9.84 9.25
CA LEU A 68 11.29 -9.02 8.35
C LEU A 68 10.92 -9.81 7.08
N TYR A 69 9.63 -9.97 6.84
CA TYR A 69 9.09 -10.59 5.63
C TYR A 69 8.51 -9.51 4.71
N PHE A 70 8.99 -9.47 3.46
CA PHE A 70 8.56 -8.50 2.47
C PHE A 70 7.81 -9.21 1.33
N VAL A 71 6.63 -8.69 1.00
CA VAL A 71 5.89 -9.03 -0.23
C VAL A 71 5.88 -7.77 -1.09
N PRO A 72 6.83 -7.60 -2.03
CA PRO A 72 6.98 -6.35 -2.76
C PRO A 72 5.77 -5.99 -3.63
N ILE A 73 5.11 -7.01 -4.19
CA ILE A 73 3.94 -6.85 -5.06
C ILE A 73 2.94 -7.95 -4.72
N ALA A 74 1.89 -7.61 -3.99
CA ALA A 74 0.81 -8.55 -3.63
C ALA A 74 -0.14 -8.83 -4.80
N ASN A 75 -0.35 -7.84 -5.69
CA ASN A 75 -1.18 -7.95 -6.89
C ASN A 75 -0.29 -7.96 -8.14
N ILE A 76 0.39 -9.09 -8.40
CA ILE A 76 1.40 -9.17 -9.48
C ILE A 76 0.79 -8.97 -10.86
N ASP A 77 -0.37 -9.57 -11.12
CA ASP A 77 -1.03 -9.46 -12.42
C ASP A 77 -1.65 -8.08 -12.64
N GLY A 78 -2.32 -7.52 -11.62
CA GLY A 78 -2.86 -6.17 -11.70
C GLY A 78 -1.76 -5.11 -11.83
N TYR A 79 -0.59 -5.35 -11.23
CA TYR A 79 0.59 -4.52 -11.46
C TYR A 79 1.04 -4.58 -12.91
N ASP A 80 1.22 -5.77 -13.50
CA ASP A 80 1.62 -5.92 -14.91
C ASP A 80 0.62 -5.26 -15.87
N ILE A 81 -0.68 -5.47 -15.64
CA ILE A 81 -1.76 -4.80 -16.40
C ILE A 81 -1.63 -3.28 -16.32
N SER A 82 -1.22 -2.72 -15.17
CA SER A 82 -1.05 -1.27 -15.02
C SER A 82 0.04 -0.67 -15.91
N TRP A 83 0.96 -1.49 -16.45
CA TRP A 83 1.98 -1.05 -17.40
C TRP A 83 1.53 -1.14 -18.86
N MET A 84 0.35 -1.70 -19.13
CA MET A 84 -0.23 -1.74 -20.48
C MET A 84 -0.80 -0.37 -20.88
N ASN A 85 -0.79 -0.09 -22.19
CA ASN A 85 -1.27 1.18 -22.72
C ASN A 85 -2.74 1.43 -22.32
N GLY A 86 -3.01 2.61 -21.75
CA GLY A 86 -4.35 3.00 -21.29
C GLY A 86 -4.84 2.29 -20.01
N LYS A 87 -4.00 1.51 -19.32
CA LYS A 87 -4.38 0.73 -18.13
C LYS A 87 -3.71 1.18 -16.83
N ARG A 88 -3.01 2.31 -16.82
CA ARG A 88 -2.23 2.81 -15.67
C ARG A 88 -3.00 2.96 -14.35
N LEU A 89 -4.32 3.12 -14.43
CA LEU A 89 -5.23 3.22 -13.29
C LEU A 89 -5.79 1.87 -12.82
N GLN A 90 -5.23 0.74 -13.27
CA GLN A 90 -5.61 -0.58 -12.79
C GLN A 90 -5.38 -0.69 -11.27
N ARG A 91 -6.44 -1.00 -10.53
CA ARG A 91 -6.43 -1.22 -9.08
C ARG A 91 -6.54 -2.71 -8.73
N LYS A 92 -7.44 -3.41 -9.43
CA LYS A 92 -7.88 -4.77 -9.11
C LYS A 92 -6.93 -5.81 -9.71
N ASN A 93 -7.05 -7.07 -9.27
CA ASN A 93 -6.30 -8.17 -9.89
C ASN A 93 -6.85 -8.54 -11.28
N ALA A 94 -6.27 -9.57 -11.91
CA ALA A 94 -6.69 -10.02 -13.24
C ALA A 94 -8.14 -10.56 -13.29
N ASN A 95 -8.68 -11.03 -12.17
CA ASN A 95 -10.09 -11.44 -12.04
C ASN A 95 -11.02 -10.26 -11.76
N GLU A 96 -10.53 -9.02 -11.87
CA GLU A 96 -11.30 -7.80 -11.62
C GLU A 96 -11.83 -7.70 -10.18
N VAL A 97 -11.08 -8.23 -9.20
CA VAL A 97 -11.38 -8.17 -7.76
C VAL A 97 -10.45 -7.20 -7.02
N ASP A 98 -11.03 -6.39 -6.13
CA ASP A 98 -10.28 -5.57 -5.18
C ASP A 98 -9.75 -6.46 -4.05
N LEU A 99 -8.44 -6.74 -4.07
CA LEU A 99 -7.81 -7.61 -3.08
C LEU A 99 -7.94 -7.06 -1.66
N ASN A 100 -8.10 -5.73 -1.46
CA ASN A 100 -8.33 -5.13 -0.15
C ASN A 100 -9.82 -5.02 0.21
N ARG A 101 -10.67 -5.83 -0.43
CA ARG A 101 -12.07 -6.12 -0.07
C ARG A 101 -12.35 -7.62 0.03
N ASN A 102 -11.35 -8.45 -0.24
CA ASN A 102 -11.47 -9.90 -0.40
C ASN A 102 -11.11 -10.68 0.88
N TRP A 103 -10.96 -10.00 2.02
CA TRP A 103 -10.67 -10.63 3.31
C TRP A 103 -11.95 -10.92 4.12
N PRO A 104 -11.97 -11.93 5.00
CA PRO A 104 -13.13 -12.19 5.84
C PRO A 104 -13.47 -11.02 6.76
N THR A 105 -14.74 -10.62 6.77
CA THR A 105 -15.30 -9.63 7.69
C THR A 105 -16.60 -10.18 8.30
N PRO A 106 -16.89 -9.89 9.58
CA PRO A 106 -18.16 -10.28 10.20
C PRO A 106 -19.35 -9.48 9.66
N PHE A 107 -19.11 -8.37 8.96
CA PHE A 107 -20.15 -7.49 8.45
C PHE A 107 -20.49 -7.78 6.99
N LYS A 108 -21.78 -7.71 6.66
CA LYS A 108 -22.21 -7.76 5.26
C LYS A 108 -21.93 -6.43 4.60
N THR A 109 -21.33 -6.47 3.42
CA THR A 109 -21.22 -5.28 2.57
C THR A 109 -22.62 -4.69 2.35
N PRO A 110 -22.86 -3.40 2.65
CA PRO A 110 -24.21 -2.81 2.65
C PRO A 110 -24.93 -2.87 1.29
N LYS A 111 -24.19 -3.09 0.20
CA LYS A 111 -24.69 -3.19 -1.17
C LYS A 111 -23.94 -4.30 -1.91
N THR A 112 -24.66 -5.10 -2.68
CA THR A 112 -24.05 -6.00 -3.67
C THR A 112 -23.23 -5.15 -4.64
N LYS A 113 -21.93 -5.45 -4.72
CA LYS A 113 -21.02 -4.82 -5.67
C LYS A 113 -20.96 -5.67 -6.93
N LEU A 114 -21.08 -5.02 -8.08
CA LEU A 114 -20.91 -5.68 -9.37
C LEU A 114 -19.41 -5.76 -9.70
N PRO A 115 -18.98 -6.71 -10.55
CA PRO A 115 -17.59 -6.79 -11.01
C PRO A 115 -17.03 -5.49 -11.60
N SER A 116 -17.88 -4.61 -12.13
CA SER A 116 -17.47 -3.30 -12.64
C SER A 116 -17.09 -2.28 -11.56
N ALA A 117 -17.44 -2.52 -10.29
CA ALA A 117 -17.08 -1.64 -9.18
C ALA A 117 -15.57 -1.73 -8.88
N GLN A 118 -14.97 -0.58 -8.55
CA GLN A 118 -13.56 -0.51 -8.15
C GLN A 118 -13.28 -1.21 -6.82
N ASP A 119 -14.31 -1.36 -6.00
CA ASP A 119 -14.29 -2.03 -4.69
C ASP A 119 -15.07 -3.37 -4.72
N TYR A 120 -15.10 -4.05 -5.87
CA TYR A 120 -15.72 -5.37 -5.99
C TYR A 120 -14.96 -6.40 -5.13
N PRO A 121 -15.61 -7.04 -4.14
CA PRO A 121 -14.94 -7.92 -3.18
C PRO A 121 -14.67 -9.34 -3.70
N GLY A 122 -15.09 -9.68 -4.92
CA GLY A 122 -15.07 -11.05 -5.42
C GLY A 122 -16.32 -11.85 -5.03
N THR A 123 -16.30 -13.15 -5.31
CA THR A 123 -17.43 -14.06 -5.05
C THR A 123 -17.57 -14.43 -3.58
N GLY A 124 -16.52 -14.21 -2.78
CA GLY A 124 -16.50 -14.40 -1.35
C GLY A 124 -15.10 -14.15 -0.77
N PRO A 125 -14.93 -14.19 0.56
CA PRO A 125 -13.62 -14.05 1.17
C PRO A 125 -12.63 -15.08 0.64
N PHE A 126 -11.40 -14.66 0.36
CA PHE A 126 -10.34 -15.50 -0.20
C PHE A 126 -10.71 -16.17 -1.53
N SER A 127 -11.59 -15.56 -2.33
CA SER A 127 -11.86 -16.04 -3.70
C SER A 127 -10.64 -15.92 -4.60
N GLU A 128 -9.73 -15.00 -4.29
CA GLU A 128 -8.54 -14.73 -5.10
C GLU A 128 -7.33 -15.53 -4.62
N PRO A 129 -6.51 -16.10 -5.53
CA PRO A 129 -5.33 -16.87 -5.14
C PRO A 129 -4.30 -16.01 -4.37
N GLU A 130 -4.21 -14.72 -4.66
CA GLU A 130 -3.28 -13.79 -4.00
C GLU A 130 -3.62 -13.60 -2.51
N THR A 131 -4.87 -13.26 -2.18
CA THR A 131 -5.30 -13.11 -0.78
C THR A 131 -5.33 -14.44 -0.05
N LYS A 132 -5.75 -15.51 -0.73
CA LYS A 132 -5.76 -16.86 -0.16
C LYS A 132 -4.36 -17.32 0.22
N GLY A 133 -3.39 -17.16 -0.67
CA GLY A 133 -2.00 -17.55 -0.43
C GLY A 133 -1.37 -16.77 0.73
N ILE A 134 -1.56 -15.45 0.77
CA ILE A 134 -1.09 -14.61 1.89
C ILE A 134 -1.79 -15.02 3.19
N GLY A 135 -3.10 -15.25 3.16
CA GLY A 135 -3.88 -15.69 4.33
C GLY A 135 -3.41 -17.04 4.90
N GLU A 136 -3.15 -18.02 4.04
CA GLU A 136 -2.63 -19.34 4.42
C GLU A 136 -1.23 -19.23 5.03
N TRP A 137 -0.34 -18.42 4.43
CA TRP A 137 1.00 -18.17 4.95
C TRP A 137 0.97 -17.49 6.33
N LEU A 138 0.15 -16.45 6.50
CA LEU A 138 -0.02 -15.74 7.78
C LEU A 138 -0.55 -16.67 8.86
N LYS A 139 -1.50 -17.54 8.52
CA LYS A 139 -2.04 -18.54 9.45
C LYS A 139 -0.96 -19.51 9.91
N ALA A 140 -0.13 -20.01 8.97
CA ALA A 140 0.98 -20.90 9.29
C ALA A 140 2.06 -20.22 10.13
N LYS A 141 2.28 -18.91 9.94
CA LYS A 141 3.28 -18.11 10.64
C LYS A 141 2.77 -17.36 11.86
N ASN A 142 1.49 -17.48 12.22
CA ASN A 142 0.88 -16.65 13.24
C ASN A 142 1.68 -16.65 14.55
N THR A 143 2.16 -17.78 15.05
CA THR A 143 2.92 -17.82 16.32
C THR A 143 4.23 -17.04 16.29
N GLU A 144 4.80 -16.76 15.11
CA GLU A 144 6.06 -16.04 14.92
C GLU A 144 5.86 -14.54 14.63
N LEU A 145 4.69 -14.13 14.15
CA LEU A 145 4.45 -12.75 13.73
C LEU A 145 4.32 -11.81 14.95
N ALA A 146 4.96 -10.65 14.92
CA ALA A 146 4.78 -9.60 15.92
C ALA A 146 3.75 -8.55 15.50
N GLY A 147 3.50 -8.42 14.20
CA GLY A 147 2.59 -7.45 13.59
C GLY A 147 2.68 -7.50 12.07
N TRP A 148 2.05 -6.56 11.39
CA TRP A 148 2.07 -6.41 9.93
C TRP A 148 2.04 -4.93 9.55
N VAL A 149 2.36 -4.62 8.30
CA VAL A 149 2.20 -3.29 7.70
C VAL A 149 1.69 -3.49 6.29
N ASP A 150 0.59 -2.81 5.95
CA ASP A 150 0.03 -2.79 4.59
C ASP A 150 0.17 -1.39 3.99
N VAL A 151 0.85 -1.29 2.86
CA VAL A 151 1.28 0.00 2.29
C VAL A 151 0.43 0.35 1.09
N HIS A 152 -0.30 1.46 1.20
CA HIS A 152 -1.15 2.01 0.13
C HIS A 152 -0.75 3.44 -0.22
N SER A 153 -1.21 3.89 -1.39
CA SER A 153 -1.19 5.29 -1.77
C SER A 153 -2.48 5.67 -2.49
N PHE A 154 -2.92 6.92 -2.47
CA PHE A 154 -2.38 8.09 -1.77
C PHE A 154 -3.26 8.45 -0.56
N GLY A 155 -2.84 9.42 0.25
CA GLY A 155 -3.73 9.99 1.28
C GLY A 155 -3.01 10.68 2.43
N GLY A 156 -1.73 10.35 2.68
CA GLY A 156 -1.04 10.85 3.88
C GLY A 156 -1.69 10.33 5.15
N LEU A 157 -2.12 9.06 5.15
CA LEU A 157 -2.83 8.45 6.28
C LEU A 157 -2.06 7.25 6.83
N ILE A 158 -2.12 7.10 8.15
CA ILE A 158 -1.72 5.89 8.87
C ILE A 158 -3.03 5.27 9.37
N LEU A 159 -3.44 4.18 8.72
CA LEU A 159 -4.72 3.53 9.02
C LEU A 159 -4.49 2.39 10.01
N TYR A 160 -5.39 2.31 10.98
CA TYR A 160 -5.48 1.20 11.91
C TYR A 160 -6.94 0.74 12.04
N PRO A 161 -7.18 -0.49 12.51
CA PRO A 161 -8.52 -1.03 12.67
C PRO A 161 -9.41 -0.19 13.59
N TYR A 162 -10.74 -0.24 13.44
CA TYR A 162 -11.44 -0.94 12.36
C TYR A 162 -11.81 -0.01 11.18
N GLY A 163 -11.81 -0.59 9.98
CA GLY A 163 -12.30 0.05 8.76
C GLY A 163 -13.78 -0.18 8.52
N ASP A 164 -14.33 -1.34 8.88
CA ASP A 164 -15.72 -1.72 8.60
C ASP A 164 -16.75 -1.32 9.67
N THR A 165 -16.31 -0.73 10.79
CA THR A 165 -17.18 -0.23 11.88
C THR A 165 -16.64 1.06 12.49
N THR A 166 -17.54 1.88 13.03
CA THR A 166 -17.18 3.07 13.84
C THR A 166 -17.09 2.76 15.33
N GLU A 167 -17.35 1.51 15.72
CA GLU A 167 -17.19 1.07 17.10
C GLU A 167 -15.70 1.04 17.49
N ARG A 168 -15.42 1.41 18.74
CA ARG A 168 -14.09 1.30 19.32
C ARG A 168 -13.67 -0.15 19.42
N ILE A 169 -12.37 -0.41 19.34
CA ILE A 169 -11.81 -1.74 19.61
C ILE A 169 -12.03 -2.10 21.09
N GLY A 170 -11.82 -1.13 21.99
CA GLY A 170 -11.94 -1.30 23.44
C GLY A 170 -10.68 -1.84 24.11
N ASN A 171 -10.78 -2.11 25.42
CA ASN A 171 -9.72 -2.71 26.25
C ASN A 171 -8.35 -1.99 26.21
N GLY A 172 -8.34 -0.69 25.94
CA GLY A 172 -7.11 0.11 25.87
C GLY A 172 -6.36 0.04 24.54
N GLU A 173 -6.91 -0.65 23.53
CA GLU A 173 -6.26 -0.83 22.23
C GLU A 173 -6.38 0.41 21.34
N ASP A 174 -7.51 1.11 21.40
CA ASP A 174 -7.71 2.38 20.69
C ASP A 174 -6.60 3.40 21.05
N GLU A 175 -6.29 3.55 22.34
CA GLU A 175 -5.26 4.49 22.81
C GLU A 175 -3.84 4.08 22.37
N LYS A 176 -3.59 2.78 22.20
CA LYS A 176 -2.31 2.27 21.68
C LYS A 176 -2.16 2.59 20.20
N PHE A 177 -3.20 2.35 19.40
CA PHE A 177 -3.18 2.67 17.98
C PHE A 177 -3.13 4.17 17.70
N GLU A 178 -3.89 4.97 18.44
CA GLU A 178 -3.79 6.43 18.37
C GLU A 178 -2.37 6.92 18.71
N ARG A 179 -1.72 6.30 19.70
CA ARG A 179 -0.32 6.62 20.05
C ARG A 179 0.64 6.20 18.94
N LEU A 180 0.48 5.01 18.37
CA LEU A 180 1.28 4.53 17.24
C LEU A 180 1.16 5.50 16.05
N GLY A 181 -0.07 5.84 15.66
CA GLY A 181 -0.35 6.78 14.58
C GLY A 181 0.29 8.17 14.83
N ARG A 182 0.19 8.71 16.04
CA ARG A 182 0.86 9.97 16.41
C ARG A 182 2.39 9.88 16.31
N ASN A 183 2.98 8.78 16.76
CA ASN A 183 4.43 8.60 16.70
C ASN A 183 4.94 8.51 15.25
N ILE A 184 4.22 7.80 14.38
CA ILE A 184 4.56 7.72 12.95
C ILE A 184 4.34 9.08 12.27
N ALA A 185 3.28 9.81 12.62
CA ALA A 185 3.07 11.18 12.14
C ALA A 185 4.25 12.09 12.50
N VAL A 186 4.75 12.02 13.74
CA VAL A 186 5.95 12.78 14.16
C VAL A 186 7.19 12.36 13.37
N ALA A 187 7.42 11.05 13.21
CA ALA A 187 8.56 10.53 12.44
C ALA A 187 8.53 10.95 10.97
N THR A 188 7.35 11.23 10.42
CA THR A 188 7.14 11.73 9.05
C THR A 188 7.03 13.25 8.98
N SER A 189 7.50 13.97 10.00
CA SER A 189 7.48 15.44 10.09
C SER A 189 6.06 16.04 9.99
N GLY A 190 5.05 15.29 10.45
CA GLY A 190 3.65 15.70 10.41
C GLY A 190 2.97 15.55 9.05
N SER A 191 3.60 14.87 8.10
CA SER A 191 3.05 14.69 6.74
C SER A 191 1.91 13.67 6.68
N TYR A 192 1.72 12.89 7.75
CA TYR A 192 0.69 11.84 7.83
C TYR A 192 -0.22 12.03 9.05
N THR A 193 -1.47 11.56 8.93
CA THR A 193 -2.46 11.56 10.02
C THR A 193 -2.85 10.13 10.38
N GLY A 194 -2.79 9.78 11.67
CA GLY A 194 -3.28 8.51 12.19
C GLY A 194 -4.78 8.54 12.42
N GLN A 195 -5.52 7.57 11.88
CA GLN A 195 -6.96 7.43 12.08
C GLN A 195 -7.45 6.02 11.75
N THR A 196 -8.68 5.69 12.16
CA THR A 196 -9.35 4.50 11.66
C THR A 196 -9.80 4.68 10.22
N ALA A 197 -9.85 3.60 9.43
CA ALA A 197 -10.38 3.64 8.07
C ALA A 197 -11.87 4.01 8.00
N ALA A 198 -12.64 3.82 9.09
CA ALA A 198 -14.02 4.28 9.16
C ALA A 198 -14.16 5.82 9.29
N SER A 199 -13.06 6.54 9.52
CA SER A 199 -13.03 7.99 9.69
C SER A 199 -12.84 8.74 8.36
N PRO A 200 -13.53 9.88 8.14
CA PRO A 200 -13.33 10.72 6.94
C PRO A 200 -11.85 11.04 6.68
N PRO A 201 -11.40 11.14 5.41
CA PRO A 201 -12.19 11.04 4.19
C PRO A 201 -12.50 9.60 3.75
N ILE A 202 -11.86 8.61 4.39
CA ILE A 202 -12.10 7.19 4.11
C ILE A 202 -13.46 6.84 4.73
N ARG A 203 -14.31 6.13 4.00
CA ARG A 203 -15.61 5.65 4.52
C ARG A 203 -15.47 4.17 4.83
N ALA A 204 -16.45 3.61 5.53
CA ALA A 204 -16.46 2.20 5.93
C ALA A 204 -15.89 1.24 4.85
N LEU A 205 -14.84 0.51 5.22
CA LEU A 205 -14.08 -0.42 4.37
C LEU A 205 -14.34 -1.85 4.83
N PHE A 206 -15.07 -2.62 4.02
CA PHE A 206 -15.39 -4.01 4.34
C PHE A 206 -14.40 -4.99 3.70
N GLY A 207 -14.00 -6.01 4.45
CA GLY A 207 -13.11 -7.07 3.95
C GLY A 207 -11.67 -6.60 3.68
N ALA A 208 -11.18 -5.67 4.51
CA ALA A 208 -9.82 -5.17 4.45
C ALA A 208 -8.83 -6.11 5.19
N PHE A 209 -7.58 -6.08 4.75
CA PHE A 209 -6.50 -6.92 5.26
C PHE A 209 -6.21 -6.67 6.75
N ASP A 210 -6.00 -5.41 7.13
CA ASP A 210 -5.69 -4.96 8.48
C ASP A 210 -6.77 -5.37 9.48
N ASP A 211 -8.03 -5.15 9.12
CA ASP A 211 -9.21 -5.53 9.89
C ASP A 211 -9.29 -7.04 10.14
N TYR A 212 -9.10 -7.86 9.11
CA TYR A 212 -9.10 -9.32 9.26
C TYR A 212 -7.99 -9.80 10.18
N LEU A 213 -6.77 -9.29 9.99
CA LEU A 213 -5.63 -9.73 10.78
C LEU A 213 -5.74 -9.32 12.24
N TYR A 214 -6.20 -8.10 12.51
CA TYR A 214 -6.35 -7.66 13.89
C TYR A 214 -7.42 -8.49 14.62
N ARG A 215 -8.55 -8.77 13.96
CA ARG A 215 -9.59 -9.66 14.52
C ARG A 215 -9.10 -11.08 14.78
N THR A 216 -8.27 -11.61 13.87
CA THR A 216 -7.84 -13.01 13.93
C THR A 216 -6.69 -13.23 14.90
N TYR A 217 -5.76 -12.28 14.97
CA TYR A 217 -4.48 -12.47 15.65
C TYR A 217 -4.24 -11.51 16.81
N GLN A 218 -4.98 -10.40 16.90
CA GLN A 218 -4.86 -9.38 17.96
C GLN A 218 -3.43 -8.85 18.12
N LYS A 219 -2.77 -8.57 16.99
CA LYS A 219 -1.42 -8.02 16.94
C LYS A 219 -1.42 -6.64 16.31
N PRO A 220 -0.45 -5.76 16.64
CA PRO A 220 -0.35 -4.45 16.04
C PRO A 220 -0.23 -4.51 14.50
N CYS A 221 -0.80 -3.50 13.86
CA CYS A 221 -0.74 -3.21 12.43
C CYS A 221 -0.09 -1.84 12.17
#